data_AF-A0A0F0HKP1-F1
#
_entry.id   AF-A0A0F0HKP1-F1
#
_cell.length_a   1.000
_cell.length_b   1.000
_cell.length_c   1.000
_cell.angle_alpha   90.00
_cell.angle_beta   90.00
_cell.angle_gamma   90.00
#
_symmetry.space_group_name_H-M   'P 1'
#
loop_
_entity.id
_entity.type
_entity.pdbx_description
1 polymer ?
#
loop_
_entity_poly.entity_id
_entity_poly.type
_entity_poly.pdbx_seq_one_letter_code
_entity_poly.pdbx_strand_id
1 'polypeptide(L)' 'LPTGAGHDAGILASAIPTAMLFVRNPSGVSHSPAEHAEEADCLAGVAALADVLEDLACQP' A
#
# COMPACT_ATOMS: atom_id res chain seq x y z
N LEU A 1 8.89 3.87 -6.66
CA LEU A 1 9.72 3.81 -5.43
C LEU A 1 9.87 2.33 -5.06
N PRO A 2 11.08 1.79 -4.85
CA PRO A 2 11.23 0.46 -4.28
C PRO A 2 10.77 0.47 -2.82
N THR A 3 10.25 -0.66 -2.33
CA THR A 3 9.66 -0.75 -0.97
C THR A 3 10.69 -0.60 0.15
N GLY A 4 11.94 -1.00 -0.10
CA GLY A 4 13.02 -1.01 0.91
C GLY A 4 12.85 -2.08 2.00
N ALA A 5 11.63 -2.55 2.26
CA ALA A 5 11.28 -3.61 3.19
C ALA A 5 10.70 -4.84 2.46
N GLY A 6 10.79 -6.00 3.12
CA GLY A 6 10.12 -7.22 2.68
C GLY A 6 8.61 -7.13 2.92
N HIS A 7 7.82 -7.56 1.93
CA HIS A 7 6.37 -7.68 2.02
C HIS A 7 5.93 -8.99 1.36
N ASP A 8 4.81 -9.56 1.79
CA ASP A 8 4.25 -10.76 1.18
C ASP A 8 3.98 -10.55 -0.33
N ALA A 9 3.59 -9.33 -0.71
CA ALA A 9 3.43 -8.93 -2.09
C ALA A 9 4.70 -9.15 -2.93
N GLY A 10 5.89 -8.99 -2.35
CA GLY A 10 7.16 -9.27 -3.02
C GLY A 10 7.39 -10.76 -3.30
N ILE A 11 6.89 -11.64 -2.42
CA ILE A 11 6.88 -13.10 -2.65
C ILE A 11 5.87 -13.43 -3.76
N LEU A 12 4.64 -12.92 -3.63
CA LEU A 12 3.52 -13.20 -4.54
C LEU A 12 3.76 -12.70 -5.97
N ALA A 13 4.49 -11.59 -6.13
CA ALA A 13 4.82 -11.01 -7.43
C ALA A 13 5.59 -11.97 -8.36
N SER A 14 6.22 -13.02 -7.83
CA SER A 14 6.87 -14.06 -8.63
C SER A 14 5.90 -15.04 -9.30
N ALA A 15 4.65 -15.10 -8.84
CA ALA A 15 3.67 -16.09 -9.26
C ALA A 15 2.39 -15.48 -9.88
N ILE A 16 1.97 -14.31 -9.41
CA ILE A 16 0.74 -13.64 -9.87
C ILE A 16 0.97 -12.14 -10.05
N PRO A 17 0.26 -11.46 -10.98
CA PRO A 17 0.30 -10.01 -11.10
C PRO A 17 0.00 -9.36 -9.74
N THR A 18 0.98 -8.63 -9.23
CA THR A 18 0.92 -8.08 -7.86
C THR A 18 1.46 -6.66 -7.88
N ALA A 19 0.80 -5.77 -7.15
CA ALA A 19 1.23 -4.39 -6.92
C ALA A 19 1.05 -4.03 -5.44
N MET A 20 1.67 -2.93 -5.03
CA MET A 20 1.51 -2.36 -3.69
C MET A 20 1.14 -0.89 -3.80
N LEU A 21 0.25 -0.44 -2.90
CA LEU A 21 -0.08 0.97 -2.72
C LEU A 21 0.48 1.45 -1.39
N PHE A 22 1.23 2.54 -1.42
CA PHE A 22 1.85 3.13 -0.22
C PHE A 22 1.15 4.42 0.16
N VAL A 23 0.90 4.58 1.46
CA VAL A 23 0.48 5.85 2.06
C VAL A 23 1.68 6.57 2.67
N ARG A 24 1.58 7.88 2.83
CA ARG A 24 2.64 8.68 3.43
C ARG A 24 2.69 8.43 4.94
N ASN A 25 3.90 8.20 5.43
CA ASN A 25 4.28 8.39 6.83
C ASN A 25 5.21 9.62 6.87
N PRO A 26 4.81 10.76 7.46
CA PRO A 26 5.57 12.01 7.40
C PRO A 26 7.00 11.90 7.94
N SER A 27 7.22 11.04 8.94
CA SER A 27 8.52 10.82 9.56
C SER A 27 9.36 9.75 8.85
N GLY A 28 8.72 8.86 8.09
CA GLY A 28 9.33 7.66 7.51
C GLY A 28 9.74 6.59 8.54
N VAL A 29 9.45 6.79 9.84
CA VAL A 29 9.79 5.83 10.90
C VAL A 29 8.75 4.72 10.96
N SER A 30 9.21 3.47 11.06
CA SER A 30 8.37 2.28 11.28
C SER A 30 8.99 1.37 12.36
N HIS A 31 8.22 0.41 12.87
CA HIS A 31 8.60 -0.47 14.00
C HIS A 31 8.97 0.29 15.28
N SER A 32 8.28 1.39 15.52
CA SER A 32 8.53 2.30 16.65
C SER A 32 7.22 2.87 17.17
N PRO A 33 7.11 3.20 18.47
CA PRO A 33 5.95 3.94 18.99
C PRO A 33 5.73 5.31 18.33
N ALA A 34 6.75 5.86 17.66
CA ALA A 34 6.65 7.10 16.91
C ALA A 34 6.13 6.91 15.47
N GLU A 35 5.87 5.69 15.03
CA GLU A 35 5.28 5.40 13.72
C GLU A 35 3.87 6.00 13.64
N HIS A 36 3.64 6.79 12.59
CA HIS A 36 2.36 7.46 12.39
C HIS A 36 2.11 7.75 10.92
N ALA A 37 0.84 7.62 10.53
CA ALA A 37 0.31 8.12 9.28
C ALA A 37 -0.89 9.00 9.60
N GLU A 38 -0.97 10.15 8.91
CA GLU A 38 -2.08 11.08 9.10
C GLU A 38 -3.38 10.42 8.64
N GLU A 39 -4.50 10.75 9.28
CA GLU A 39 -5.81 10.19 8.92
C GLU A 39 -6.15 10.44 7.44
N ALA A 40 -5.83 11.62 6.93
CA ALA A 40 -6.05 11.98 5.53
C ALA A 40 -5.25 11.08 4.56
N ASP A 41 -4.00 10.74 4.90
CA ASP A 41 -3.17 9.85 4.08
C ASP A 41 -3.73 8.42 4.11
N CYS A 42 -4.22 7.97 5.28
CA CYS A 42 -4.88 6.67 5.42
C CYS A 42 -6.16 6.59 4.59
N LEU A 43 -7.03 7.60 4.68
CA LEU A 43 -8.29 7.64 3.93
C LEU A 43 -8.06 7.70 2.41
N ALA A 44 -7.08 8.48 1.96
CA ALA A 44 -6.69 8.51 0.55
C ALA A 44 -6.19 7.14 0.07
N GLY A 45 -5.42 6.43 0.91
CA GLY A 45 -4.98 5.07 0.62
C GLY A 45 -6.13 4.07 0.49
N VAL A 46 -7.12 4.15 1.38
CA VAL A 46 -8.33 3.30 1.32
C VAL A 46 -9.15 3.57 0.06
N ALA A 47 -9.38 4.84 -0.28
CA ALA A 47 -10.11 5.22 -1.49
C ALA A 47 -9.41 4.67 -2.75
N ALA A 48 -8.10 4.90 -2.87
CA ALA A 48 -7.34 4.41 -4.02
C ALA A 48 -7.28 2.88 -4.09
N LEU A 49 -7.22 2.18 -2.95
CA LEU A 49 -7.29 0.73 -2.92
C LEU A 49 -8.67 0.22 -3.38
N ALA A 50 -9.76 0.87 -2.94
CA ALA A 50 -11.11 0.53 -3.36
C ALA A 50 -11.28 0.70 -4.87
N ASP A 51 -10.83 1.83 -5.43
CA ASP A 51 -10.89 2.09 -6.88
C ASP A 51 -10.12 1.02 -7.67
N VAL A 52 -8.89 0.69 -7.25
CA VAL A 52 -8.08 -0.36 -7.91
C VAL A 52 -8.75 -1.72 -7.85
N LEU A 53 -9.37 -2.07 -6.72
CA LEU A 53 -10.07 -3.35 -6.58
C LEU A 53 -11.34 -3.39 -7.44
N GLU A 54 -12.08 -2.29 -7.54
CA GLU A 54 -13.23 -2.18 -8.43
C GLU A 54 -12.80 -2.35 -9.89
N ASP A 55 -11.75 -1.66 -10.32
CA ASP A 55 -11.21 -1.80 -11.68
C ASP A 55 -10.78 -3.25 -11.98
N LEU A 56 -10.06 -3.90 -11.07
CA LEU A 56 -9.53 -5.25 -11.29
C LEU A 56 -10.57 -6.36 -11.15
N ALA A 57 -11.60 -6.18 -10.32
CA ALA A 57 -12.58 -7.22 -10.03
C ALA A 57 -13.88 -7.08 -10.84
N CYS A 58 -14.23 -5.86 -11.25
CA CYS A 58 -15.55 -5.55 -11.79
C CYS A 58 -15.50 -4.98 -13.21
N GLN A 59 -14.36 -4.46 -13.68
CA GLN A 59 -14.24 -3.96 -15.06
C GLN A 59 -13.59 -4.99 -15.98
N PRO A 60 -14.08 -5.13 -17.23
CA PRO A 60 -13.62 -6.14 -18.20
C PRO A 60 -12.27 -5.82 -18.86
#